data_AF-A0A3R7L4S4-F1
#
_entry.id   AF-A0A3R7L4S4-F1
#
_cell.length_a   1.000
_cell.length_b   1.000
_cell.length_c   1.000
_cell.angle_alpha   90.00
_cell.angle_beta   90.00
_cell.angle_gamma   90.00
#
_symmetry.space_group_name_H-M   'P 1'
#
loop_
_entity.id
_entity.type
_entity.pdbx_description
1 polymer ?
#
loop_
_entity_poly.entity_id
_entity_poly.type
_entity_poly.pdbx_seq_one_letter_code
_entity_poly.pdbx_strand_id
1 'polypeptide(L)'
;MSQKVIDVLQVTAISLESVDMPDKALKGAGALAKLFCCLLRDKNFIGFADATSEARSLVRVLSWLSNLQTLSRLLNKEQSGMRDVIVLLRVLGEGIFKLADNVAFLGRKLQGDAPLFREAAHTSRLGLFWGYLAAVVLSLFDLRHDFPPGGRRKQLLSVFQGVCDLLTAASGATVAGFELSCFWSSMLTLISSLLGCADGFRSAAIAAKHRARNKPLW
;
A
#
# COMPACT_ATOMS: atom_id res chain seq x y z
N MET A 1 -22.83 -0.77 28.12
CA MET A 1 -22.00 -0.31 26.99
C MET A 1 -22.92 -0.07 25.80
N SER A 2 -22.91 1.12 25.17
CA SER A 2 -23.86 1.43 24.08
C SER A 2 -23.60 0.57 22.83
N GLN A 3 -24.66 0.12 22.15
CA GLN A 3 -24.57 -0.69 20.91
C GLN A 3 -23.62 -0.06 19.87
N LYS A 4 -23.61 1.28 19.79
CA LYS A 4 -22.70 2.04 18.92
C LYS A 4 -21.23 1.81 19.24
N VAL A 5 -20.87 1.65 20.52
CA VAL A 5 -19.48 1.41 20.94
C VAL A 5 -19.06 -0.02 20.57
N ILE A 6 -19.97 -0.99 20.69
CA ILE A 6 -19.73 -2.38 20.29
C ILE A 6 -19.52 -2.47 18.77
N ASP A 7 -20.36 -1.78 18.00
CA ASP A 7 -20.24 -1.75 16.54
C ASP A 7 -18.93 -1.11 16.09
N VAL A 8 -18.52 0.00 16.71
CA VAL A 8 -17.24 0.67 16.42
C VAL A 8 -16.04 -0.22 16.78
N LEU A 9 -16.08 -0.90 17.93
CA LEU A 9 -15.02 -1.83 18.33
C LEU A 9 -14.92 -3.02 17.37
N GLN A 10 -16.04 -3.56 16.89
CA GLN A 10 -16.06 -4.67 15.95
C GLN A 10 -15.51 -4.28 14.57
N VAL A 11 -15.87 -3.09 14.07
CA VAL A 11 -15.30 -2.56 12.81
C VAL A 11 -13.81 -2.29 12.95
N THR A 12 -13.38 -1.78 14.10
CA THR A 12 -11.97 -1.49 14.39
C THR A 12 -11.17 -2.79 14.50
N ALA A 13 -11.70 -3.81 15.17
CA ALA A 13 -11.07 -5.13 15.27
C ALA A 13 -10.92 -5.79 13.89
N ILE A 14 -11.98 -5.82 13.07
CA ILE A 14 -11.91 -6.35 11.71
C ILE A 14 -10.92 -5.55 10.84
N SER A 15 -10.84 -4.24 11.06
CA SER A 15 -9.87 -3.40 10.36
C SER A 15 -8.44 -3.73 10.79
N LEU A 16 -8.17 -3.91 12.08
CA LEU A 16 -6.84 -4.31 12.59
C LEU A 16 -6.45 -5.74 12.19
N GLU A 17 -7.43 -6.65 12.07
CA GLU A 17 -7.21 -8.02 11.58
C GLU A 17 -6.84 -8.06 10.09
N SER A 18 -7.23 -7.03 9.32
CA SER A 18 -6.84 -6.95 7.91
C SER A 18 -5.36 -6.61 7.79
N VAL A 19 -4.63 -7.35 6.94
CA VAL A 19 -3.18 -7.18 6.80
C VAL A 19 -2.82 -5.80 6.19
N ASP A 20 -3.73 -5.18 5.45
CA ASP A 20 -3.46 -3.95 4.70
C ASP A 20 -3.75 -2.65 5.47
N MET A 21 -4.66 -2.65 6.45
CA MET A 21 -5.04 -1.44 7.18
C MET A 21 -3.94 -0.93 8.12
N PRO A 22 -3.24 -1.78 8.89
CA PRO A 22 -2.08 -1.36 9.68
C PRO A 22 -0.98 -0.74 8.80
N ASP A 23 -0.67 -1.30 7.63
CA ASP A 23 0.32 -0.72 6.71
C ASP A 23 -0.10 0.67 6.23
N LYS A 24 -1.37 0.84 5.84
CA LYS A 24 -1.90 2.13 5.37
C LYS A 24 -1.94 3.18 6.48
N ALA A 25 -2.34 2.79 7.70
CA ALA A 25 -2.34 3.70 8.84
C ALA A 25 -0.91 4.17 9.18
N LEU A 26 0.05 3.26 9.21
CA LEU A 26 1.46 3.60 9.41
C LEU A 26 2.02 4.44 8.25
N LYS A 27 1.57 4.21 7.00
CA LYS A 27 1.90 5.03 5.83
C LYS A 27 1.48 6.49 6.06
N GLY A 28 0.24 6.68 6.49
CA GLY A 28 -0.31 8.00 6.76
C GLY A 28 0.39 8.69 7.93
N ALA A 29 0.63 7.97 9.03
CA ALA A 29 1.34 8.50 10.19
C ALA A 29 2.76 8.97 9.83
N GLY A 30 3.52 8.17 9.09
CA GLY A 30 4.86 8.56 8.63
C GLY A 30 4.84 9.74 7.66
N ALA A 31 3.86 9.80 6.76
CA ALA A 31 3.68 10.93 5.84
C ALA A 31 3.32 12.23 6.58
N LEU A 32 2.45 12.14 7.58
CA LEU A 32 2.06 13.26 8.42
C LEU A 32 3.26 13.78 9.23
N ALA A 33 4.08 12.89 9.79
CA ALA A 33 5.30 13.28 10.48
C ALA A 33 6.29 13.99 9.54
N LYS A 34 6.47 13.50 8.30
CA LYS A 34 7.30 14.20 7.30
C LYS A 34 6.75 15.58 6.94
N LEU A 35 5.43 15.74 6.86
CA LEU A 35 4.81 17.06 6.67
C LEU A 35 5.07 17.99 7.85
N PHE A 36 4.93 17.51 9.08
CA PHE A 36 5.28 18.29 10.27
C PHE A 36 6.75 18.67 10.29
N CYS A 37 7.66 17.79 9.89
CA CYS A 37 9.07 18.14 9.71
C CYS A 37 9.24 19.26 8.66
N CYS A 38 8.52 19.22 7.54
CA CYS A 38 8.63 20.26 6.51
C CYS A 38 8.10 21.62 7.00
N LEU A 39 7.01 21.61 7.78
CA LEU A 39 6.34 22.83 8.25
C LEU A 39 7.01 23.42 9.50
N LEU A 40 7.35 22.58 10.48
CA LEU A 40 7.87 22.98 11.79
C LEU A 40 9.40 22.93 11.86
N ARG A 41 10.07 22.31 10.86
CA ARG A 41 11.54 22.11 10.79
C ARG A 41 12.14 21.36 11.98
N ASP A 42 11.32 20.63 12.73
CA ASP A 42 11.79 19.76 13.82
C ASP A 42 12.16 18.37 13.27
N LYS A 43 13.42 17.98 13.50
CA LYS A 43 14.00 16.71 13.07
C LYS A 43 13.47 15.51 13.85
N ASN A 44 12.87 15.71 15.03
CA ASN A 44 12.27 14.64 15.81
C ASN A 44 11.18 13.89 15.03
N PHE A 45 10.46 14.61 14.16
CA PHE A 45 9.44 14.01 13.30
C PHE A 45 10.01 13.07 12.22
N ILE A 46 11.27 13.24 11.82
CA ILE A 46 11.95 12.32 10.88
C ILE A 46 12.17 10.97 11.58
N GLY A 47 12.62 10.97 12.83
CA GLY A 47 12.81 9.73 13.60
C GLY A 47 11.52 8.91 13.73
N PHE A 48 10.39 9.57 13.92
CA PHE A 48 9.07 8.91 13.90
C PHE A 48 8.70 8.38 12.51
N ALA A 49 8.95 9.16 11.46
CA ALA A 49 8.69 8.72 10.08
C ALA A 49 9.54 7.50 9.69
N ASP A 50 10.76 7.42 10.19
CA ASP A 50 11.65 6.27 9.98
C ASP A 50 11.13 5.05 10.75
N ALA A 51 10.82 5.19 12.05
CA ALA A 51 10.27 4.11 12.86
C ALA A 51 8.97 3.52 12.28
N THR A 52 8.07 4.37 11.78
CA THR A 52 6.86 3.89 11.08
C THR A 52 7.18 3.18 9.77
N SER A 53 8.23 3.58 9.05
CA SER A 53 8.69 2.87 7.86
C SER A 53 9.29 1.50 8.20
N GLU A 54 10.06 1.39 9.29
CA GLU A 54 10.61 0.13 9.78
C GLU A 54 9.49 -0.85 10.17
N ALA A 55 8.49 -0.41 10.92
CA ALA A 55 7.35 -1.25 11.28
C ALA A 55 6.61 -1.80 10.04
N ARG A 56 6.54 -1.00 8.98
CA ARG A 56 5.85 -1.38 7.73
C ARG A 56 6.62 -2.40 6.89
N SER A 57 7.96 -2.41 6.91
CA SER A 57 8.73 -3.30 6.04
C SER A 57 8.43 -4.78 6.31
N LEU A 58 8.29 -5.15 7.60
CA LEU A 58 7.91 -6.48 8.06
C LEU A 58 6.46 -6.83 7.69
N VAL A 59 5.51 -5.93 7.98
CA VAL A 59 4.08 -6.13 7.67
C VAL A 59 3.88 -6.34 6.17
N ARG A 60 4.61 -5.60 5.33
CA ARG A 60 4.51 -5.70 3.87
C ARG A 60 4.94 -7.07 3.34
N VAL A 61 6.02 -7.67 3.88
CA VAL A 61 6.47 -9.01 3.43
C VAL A 61 5.44 -10.06 3.77
N LEU A 62 4.92 -10.04 5.00
CA LEU A 62 3.85 -10.94 5.42
C LEU A 62 2.60 -10.78 4.55
N SER A 63 2.22 -9.54 4.23
CA SER A 63 1.15 -9.21 3.27
C SER A 63 1.43 -9.73 1.86
N TRP A 64 2.68 -9.76 1.40
CA TRP A 64 2.99 -10.26 0.06
C TRP A 64 2.99 -11.78 -0.03
N LEU A 65 3.36 -12.47 1.05
CA LEU A 65 3.31 -13.93 1.09
C LEU A 65 1.90 -14.46 0.83
N SER A 66 0.85 -13.74 1.27
CA SER A 66 -0.53 -14.12 0.94
C SER A 66 -0.86 -13.96 -0.56
N ASN A 67 -0.19 -13.04 -1.26
CA ASN A 67 -0.35 -12.85 -2.71
C ASN A 67 0.34 -13.94 -3.54
N LEU A 68 1.20 -14.79 -2.96
CA LEU A 68 1.79 -15.94 -3.66
C LEU A 68 0.74 -16.95 -4.12
N GLN A 69 -0.37 -17.08 -3.39
CA GLN A 69 -1.49 -17.91 -3.82
C GLN A 69 -2.13 -17.38 -5.11
N THR A 70 -2.26 -16.07 -5.23
CA THR A 70 -2.74 -15.41 -6.45
C THR A 70 -1.76 -15.62 -7.60
N LEU A 71 -0.46 -15.51 -7.33
CA LEU A 71 0.58 -15.75 -8.33
C LEU A 71 0.51 -17.18 -8.88
N SER A 72 0.44 -18.17 -7.99
CA SER A 72 0.33 -19.59 -8.36
C SER A 72 -0.94 -19.87 -9.17
N ARG A 73 -2.08 -19.29 -8.78
CA ARG A 73 -3.34 -19.45 -9.53
C ARG A 73 -3.27 -18.84 -10.93
N LEU A 74 -2.66 -17.66 -11.09
CA LEU A 74 -2.53 -16.99 -12.38
C LEU A 74 -1.57 -17.73 -13.31
N LEU A 75 -0.46 -18.25 -12.78
CA LEU A 75 0.52 -19.01 -13.55
C LEU A 75 -0.01 -20.36 -14.02
N ASN A 76 -0.89 -20.99 -13.24
CA ASN A 76 -1.50 -22.29 -13.57
C ASN A 76 -2.75 -22.17 -14.45
N LYS A 77 -3.10 -20.98 -14.92
CA LYS A 77 -4.31 -20.74 -15.72
C LYS A 77 -4.02 -21.02 -17.20
N GLU A 78 -4.74 -21.96 -17.81
CA GLU A 78 -4.55 -22.37 -19.22
C GLU A 78 -4.75 -21.24 -20.23
N GLN A 79 -5.66 -20.29 -19.95
CA GLN A 79 -5.87 -19.10 -20.78
C GLN A 79 -5.73 -17.83 -19.93
N SER A 80 -4.59 -17.16 -20.10
CA SER A 80 -4.31 -15.88 -19.46
C SER A 80 -4.76 -14.72 -20.36
N GLY A 81 -5.64 -13.86 -19.85
CA GLY A 81 -6.03 -12.63 -20.53
C GLY A 81 -5.05 -11.49 -20.26
N MET A 82 -5.13 -10.39 -21.03
CA MET A 82 -4.28 -9.20 -20.82
C MET A 82 -4.38 -8.65 -19.38
N ARG A 83 -5.57 -8.71 -18.78
CA ARG A 83 -5.80 -8.34 -17.38
C ARG A 83 -4.95 -9.17 -16.41
N ASP A 84 -4.86 -10.47 -16.63
CA ASP A 84 -4.08 -11.40 -15.79
C ASP A 84 -2.59 -11.08 -15.86
N VAL A 85 -2.08 -10.70 -17.04
CA VAL A 85 -0.70 -10.25 -17.24
C VAL A 85 -0.42 -8.96 -16.46
N ILE A 86 -1.33 -7.99 -16.51
CA ILE A 86 -1.18 -6.73 -15.75
C ILE A 86 -1.20 -7.00 -14.24
N VAL A 87 -2.07 -7.89 -13.77
CA VAL A 87 -2.11 -8.32 -12.36
C VAL A 87 -0.78 -8.98 -11.96
N LEU A 88 -0.24 -9.86 -12.82
CA LEU A 88 1.02 -10.53 -12.57
C LEU A 88 2.17 -9.52 -12.44
N LEU A 89 2.28 -8.56 -13.37
CA LEU A 89 3.29 -7.49 -13.33
C LEU A 89 3.19 -6.67 -12.05
N ARG A 90 1.97 -6.36 -11.61
CA ARG A 90 1.73 -5.66 -10.35
C ARG A 90 2.25 -6.46 -9.15
N VAL A 91 1.86 -7.74 -9.03
CA VAL A 91 2.25 -8.58 -7.89
C VAL A 91 3.76 -8.83 -7.87
N LEU A 92 4.39 -8.96 -9.04
CA LEU A 92 5.84 -9.09 -9.17
C LEU A 92 6.56 -7.80 -8.75
N GLY A 93 6.12 -6.63 -9.24
CA GLY A 93 6.69 -5.34 -8.85
C GLY A 93 6.57 -5.09 -7.34
N GLU A 94 5.41 -5.37 -6.76
CA GLU A 94 5.20 -5.32 -5.29
C GLU A 94 6.13 -6.29 -4.56
N GLY A 95 6.37 -7.48 -5.10
CA GLY A 95 7.29 -8.48 -4.54
C GLY A 95 8.74 -8.02 -4.54
N ILE A 96 9.23 -7.54 -5.69
CA ILE A 96 10.59 -7.00 -5.84
C ILE A 96 10.81 -5.86 -4.86
N PHE A 97 9.85 -4.93 -4.78
CA PHE A 97 9.88 -3.83 -3.81
C PHE A 97 10.08 -4.35 -2.38
N LYS A 98 9.19 -5.24 -1.93
CA LYS A 98 9.16 -5.68 -0.54
C LYS A 98 10.39 -6.52 -0.17
N LEU A 99 10.85 -7.39 -1.07
CA LEU A 99 12.05 -8.19 -0.85
C LEU A 99 13.30 -7.32 -0.78
N ALA A 100 13.51 -6.45 -1.77
CA ALA A 100 14.68 -5.60 -1.84
C ALA A 100 14.70 -4.52 -0.73
N ASP A 101 13.53 -4.00 -0.31
CA ASP A 101 13.40 -3.09 0.84
C ASP A 101 13.88 -3.74 2.13
N ASN A 102 13.51 -5.00 2.36
CA ASN A 102 13.93 -5.74 3.55
C ASN A 102 15.40 -6.15 3.52
N VAL A 103 15.93 -6.54 2.36
CA VAL A 103 17.37 -6.78 2.18
C VAL A 103 18.16 -5.50 2.47
N ALA A 104 17.74 -4.35 1.92
CA ALA A 104 18.37 -3.07 2.17
C ALA A 104 18.24 -2.62 3.64
N PHE A 105 17.14 -2.97 4.30
CA PHE A 105 16.91 -2.67 5.72
C PHE A 105 17.82 -3.51 6.63
N LEU A 106 17.78 -4.84 6.48
CA LEU A 106 18.60 -5.78 7.25
C LEU A 106 20.09 -5.51 7.04
N GLY A 107 20.49 -5.26 5.80
CA GLY A 107 21.85 -4.91 5.45
C GLY A 107 22.38 -3.68 6.17
N ARG A 108 21.60 -2.60 6.17
CA ARG A 108 21.95 -1.36 6.88
C ARG A 108 22.05 -1.56 8.40
N LYS A 109 21.23 -2.43 9.00
CA LYS A 109 21.28 -2.73 10.44
C LYS A 109 22.44 -3.66 10.83
N LEU A 110 22.81 -4.61 9.97
CA LEU A 110 23.81 -5.65 10.29
C LEU A 110 25.24 -5.28 9.87
N GLN A 111 25.41 -4.61 8.72
CA GLN A 111 26.71 -4.41 8.08
C GLN A 111 27.00 -2.93 7.74
N GLY A 112 26.11 -2.00 8.08
CA GLY A 112 26.26 -0.58 7.76
C GLY A 112 25.99 -0.28 6.28
N ASP A 113 26.56 0.82 5.77
CA ASP A 113 26.21 1.40 4.46
C ASP A 113 27.03 0.77 3.31
N ALA A 114 26.89 -0.53 3.11
CA ALA A 114 27.57 -1.25 2.02
C ALA A 114 26.93 -0.94 0.65
N PRO A 115 27.70 -0.94 -0.46
CA PRO A 115 27.20 -0.60 -1.79
C PRO A 115 26.07 -1.53 -2.27
N LEU A 116 26.12 -2.81 -1.92
CA LEU A 116 25.06 -3.79 -2.23
C LEU A 116 23.70 -3.40 -1.65
N PHE A 117 23.66 -2.79 -0.45
CA PHE A 117 22.39 -2.39 0.17
C PHE A 117 21.83 -1.11 -0.44
N ARG A 118 22.70 -0.25 -0.98
CA ARG A 118 22.28 0.92 -1.76
C ARG A 118 21.66 0.49 -3.10
N GLU A 119 22.24 -0.51 -3.77
CA GLU A 119 21.67 -1.11 -4.98
C GLU A 119 20.33 -1.79 -4.70
N ALA A 120 20.22 -2.55 -3.60
CA ALA A 120 18.96 -3.15 -3.16
C ALA A 120 17.90 -2.08 -2.87
N ALA A 121 18.27 -0.98 -2.21
CA ALA A 121 17.36 0.14 -1.98
C ALA A 121 16.89 0.79 -3.29
N HIS A 122 17.76 0.93 -4.28
CA HIS A 122 17.38 1.46 -5.60
C HIS A 122 16.45 0.51 -6.34
N THR A 123 16.77 -0.79 -6.36
CA THR A 123 15.97 -1.86 -6.96
C THR A 123 14.58 -1.94 -6.33
N SER A 124 14.51 -1.78 -5.01
CA SER A 124 13.27 -1.69 -4.26
C SER A 124 12.38 -0.56 -4.78
N ARG A 125 12.91 0.65 -4.94
CA ARG A 125 12.15 1.80 -5.44
C ARG A 125 11.68 1.62 -6.89
N LEU A 126 12.50 0.99 -7.74
CA LEU A 126 12.09 0.65 -9.10
C LEU A 126 10.95 -0.38 -9.11
N GLY A 127 11.04 -1.43 -8.28
CA GLY A 127 9.97 -2.40 -8.11
C GLY A 127 8.66 -1.73 -7.68
N LEU A 128 8.73 -0.77 -6.76
CA LEU A 128 7.58 0.00 -6.29
C LEU A 128 6.96 0.83 -7.41
N PHE A 129 7.78 1.49 -8.22
CA PHE A 129 7.34 2.26 -9.38
C PHE A 129 6.61 1.36 -10.39
N TRP A 130 7.21 0.24 -10.80
CA TRP A 130 6.61 -0.68 -11.76
C TRP A 130 5.33 -1.34 -11.22
N GLY A 131 5.31 -1.68 -9.93
CA GLY A 131 4.12 -2.18 -9.24
C GLY A 131 2.96 -1.18 -9.28
N TYR A 132 3.22 0.08 -8.95
CA TYR A 132 2.18 1.13 -9.02
C TYR A 132 1.77 1.48 -10.44
N LEU A 133 2.69 1.45 -11.40
CA LEU A 133 2.37 1.66 -12.81
C LEU A 133 1.39 0.58 -13.29
N ALA A 134 1.69 -0.69 -13.01
CA ALA A 134 0.81 -1.80 -13.32
C ALA A 134 -0.54 -1.68 -12.59
N ALA A 135 -0.56 -1.20 -11.34
CA ALA A 135 -1.80 -0.97 -10.60
C ALA A 135 -2.69 0.13 -11.21
N VAL A 136 -2.10 1.22 -11.71
CA VAL A 136 -2.81 2.28 -12.43
C VAL A 136 -3.33 1.76 -13.76
N VAL A 137 -2.51 1.07 -14.54
CA VAL A 137 -2.92 0.45 -15.81
C VAL A 137 -4.06 -0.54 -15.59
N LEU A 138 -3.99 -1.37 -14.54
CA LEU A 138 -5.06 -2.28 -14.17
C LEU A 138 -6.36 -1.55 -13.83
N SER A 139 -6.27 -0.47 -13.05
CA SER A 139 -7.45 0.31 -12.66
C SER A 139 -8.09 1.03 -13.86
N LEU A 140 -7.28 1.50 -14.81
CA LEU A 140 -7.78 2.06 -16.08
C LEU A 140 -8.39 0.98 -16.99
N PHE A 141 -7.76 -0.20 -17.03
CA PHE A 141 -8.28 -1.35 -17.77
C PHE A 141 -9.65 -1.78 -17.22
N ASP A 142 -9.76 -1.90 -15.90
CA ASP A 142 -11.00 -2.25 -15.18
C ASP A 142 -12.07 -1.17 -15.34
N LEU A 143 -11.70 0.12 -15.40
CA LEU A 143 -12.61 1.23 -15.69
C LEU A 143 -13.13 1.21 -17.13
N ARG A 144 -12.30 0.78 -18.09
CA ARG A 144 -12.68 0.70 -19.51
C ARG A 144 -13.59 -0.48 -19.81
N HIS A 145 -13.42 -1.59 -19.10
CA HIS A 145 -14.14 -2.84 -19.36
C HIS A 145 -15.18 -3.19 -18.27
N ASP A 146 -15.47 -2.27 -17.35
CA ASP A 146 -16.43 -2.43 -16.25
C ASP A 146 -16.18 -3.67 -15.34
N PHE A 147 -14.92 -4.08 -15.21
CA PHE A 147 -14.47 -5.22 -14.39
C PHE A 147 -14.05 -4.75 -12.99
N PRO A 148 -14.93 -4.17 -12.14
CA PRO A 148 -15.97 -4.92 -11.43
C PRO A 148 -17.30 -4.13 -11.22
N PRO A 149 -18.39 -4.77 -10.77
CA PRO A 149 -19.66 -4.10 -10.44
C PRO A 149 -19.51 -3.26 -9.16
N GLY A 150 -18.93 -2.08 -9.30
CA GLY A 150 -18.77 -1.09 -8.25
C GLY A 150 -19.11 0.30 -8.79
N GLY A 151 -19.61 1.21 -7.94
CA GLY A 151 -19.92 2.56 -8.39
C GLY A 151 -18.70 3.25 -9.00
N ARG A 152 -18.86 3.86 -10.18
CA ARG A 152 -17.81 4.57 -10.97
C ARG A 152 -16.93 5.51 -10.13
N ARG A 153 -17.52 6.13 -9.10
CA ARG A 153 -16.79 6.97 -8.12
C ARG A 153 -15.68 6.20 -7.39
N LYS A 154 -15.91 4.95 -7.00
CA LYS A 154 -14.91 4.10 -6.30
C LYS A 154 -13.75 3.76 -7.24
N GLN A 155 -14.04 3.45 -8.50
CA GLN A 155 -13.01 3.18 -9.50
C GLN A 155 -12.14 4.42 -9.75
N LEU A 156 -12.76 5.60 -9.90
CA LEU A 156 -12.03 6.87 -10.04
C LEU A 156 -11.14 7.19 -8.83
N LEU A 157 -11.63 6.96 -7.61
CA LEU A 157 -10.83 7.11 -6.39
C LEU A 157 -9.64 6.14 -6.35
N SER A 158 -9.83 4.89 -6.78
CA SER A 158 -8.75 3.90 -6.89
C SER A 158 -7.69 4.32 -7.90
N VAL A 159 -8.10 4.82 -9.07
CA VAL A 159 -7.19 5.36 -10.09
C VAL A 159 -6.41 6.54 -9.53
N PHE A 160 -7.11 7.50 -8.90
CA PHE A 160 -6.48 8.68 -8.31
C PHE A 160 -5.46 8.31 -7.22
N GLN A 161 -5.83 7.39 -6.32
CA GLN A 161 -4.92 6.86 -5.31
C GLN A 161 -3.68 6.22 -5.95
N GLY A 162 -3.87 5.39 -6.99
CA GLY A 162 -2.78 4.77 -7.73
C GLY A 162 -1.86 5.79 -8.41
N VAL A 163 -2.40 6.89 -8.94
CA VAL A 163 -1.61 7.97 -9.54
C VAL A 163 -0.78 8.71 -8.48
N CYS A 164 -1.36 9.03 -7.32
CA CYS A 164 -0.60 9.63 -6.21
C CYS A 164 0.56 8.74 -5.77
N ASP A 165 0.31 7.44 -5.65
CA ASP A 165 1.32 6.44 -5.28
C ASP A 165 2.40 6.30 -6.36
N LEU A 166 2.01 6.29 -7.64
CA LEU A 166 2.92 6.25 -8.78
C LEU A 166 3.83 7.48 -8.83
N LEU A 167 3.29 8.68 -8.67
CA LEU A 167 4.08 9.92 -8.66
C LEU A 167 5.08 9.95 -7.49
N THR A 168 4.63 9.49 -6.32
CA THR A 168 5.50 9.38 -5.14
C THR A 168 6.64 8.38 -5.39
N ALA A 169 6.34 7.22 -5.99
CA ALA A 169 7.34 6.20 -6.31
C ALA A 169 8.29 6.64 -7.43
N ALA A 170 7.77 7.32 -8.46
CA ALA A 170 8.56 7.89 -9.55
C ALA A 170 9.60 8.88 -9.02
N SER A 171 9.19 9.76 -8.10
CA SER A 171 10.12 10.67 -7.44
C SER A 171 11.11 9.93 -6.53
N GLY A 172 10.69 8.87 -5.85
CA GLY A 172 11.58 8.07 -5.02
C GLY A 172 12.69 7.38 -5.85
N ALA A 173 12.35 6.86 -7.02
CA ALA A 173 13.29 6.19 -7.92
C ALA A 173 14.00 7.15 -8.90
N THR A 174 13.72 8.46 -8.82
CA THR A 174 14.26 9.49 -9.74
C THR A 174 14.08 9.11 -11.21
N VAL A 175 12.92 8.54 -11.55
CA VAL A 175 12.64 8.03 -12.90
C VAL A 175 12.59 9.20 -13.88
N ALA A 176 13.38 9.13 -14.95
CA ALA A 176 13.50 10.21 -15.94
C ALA A 176 13.86 11.59 -15.34
N GLY A 177 14.58 11.61 -14.22
CA GLY A 177 14.95 12.85 -13.53
C GLY A 177 13.77 13.54 -12.81
N PHE A 178 12.64 12.85 -12.63
CA PHE A 178 11.50 13.40 -11.91
C PHE A 178 11.78 13.47 -10.41
N GLU A 179 11.69 14.67 -9.84
CA GLU A 179 11.88 14.93 -8.42
C GLU A 179 10.69 15.70 -7.84
N LEU A 180 10.16 15.23 -6.72
CA LEU A 180 9.18 15.95 -5.90
C LEU A 180 9.86 16.47 -4.65
N SER A 181 9.45 17.66 -4.21
CA SER A 181 9.84 18.14 -2.89
C SER A 181 9.32 17.20 -1.80
N CYS A 182 10.03 17.13 -0.67
CA CYS A 182 9.63 16.33 0.49
C CYS A 182 8.18 16.64 0.92
N PHE A 183 7.79 17.92 0.84
CA PHE A 183 6.44 18.37 1.12
C PHE A 183 5.39 17.72 0.19
N TRP A 184 5.57 17.82 -1.12
CA TRP A 184 4.62 17.27 -2.09
C TRP A 184 4.54 15.75 -2.05
N SER A 185 5.70 15.08 -1.94
CA SER A 185 5.77 13.62 -1.79
C SER A 185 5.02 13.15 -0.53
N SER A 186 5.18 13.87 0.58
CA SER A 186 4.50 13.54 1.84
C SER A 186 2.99 13.85 1.78
N MET A 187 2.59 14.94 1.12
CA MET A 187 1.18 15.29 0.92
C MET A 187 0.44 14.26 0.06
N LEU A 188 1.03 13.85 -1.07
CA LEU A 188 0.46 12.82 -1.95
C LEU A 188 0.37 11.47 -1.23
N THR A 189 1.40 11.10 -0.47
CA THR A 189 1.41 9.89 0.35
C THR A 189 0.29 9.91 1.40
N LEU A 190 0.08 11.06 2.06
CA LEU A 190 -0.96 11.22 3.06
C LEU A 190 -2.35 11.09 2.42
N ILE A 191 -2.62 11.78 1.32
CA ILE A 191 -3.90 11.70 0.61
C ILE A 191 -4.19 10.26 0.19
N SER A 192 -3.21 9.57 -0.41
CA SER A 192 -3.34 8.16 -0.80
C SER A 192 -3.65 7.26 0.40
N SER A 193 -2.96 7.45 1.52
CA SER A 193 -3.19 6.66 2.74
C SER A 193 -4.57 6.90 3.33
N LEU A 194 -5.07 8.14 3.35
CA LEU A 194 -6.40 8.48 3.85
C LEU A 194 -7.50 7.85 3.02
N LEU A 195 -7.38 7.91 1.68
CA LEU A 195 -8.29 7.24 0.76
C LEU A 195 -8.28 5.72 0.99
N GLY A 196 -7.08 5.14 1.10
CA GLY A 196 -6.90 3.72 1.35
C GLY A 196 -7.48 3.25 2.69
N CYS A 197 -7.40 4.07 3.75
CA CYS A 197 -7.99 3.81 5.05
C CYS A 197 -9.52 3.94 5.01
N ALA A 198 -10.05 4.98 4.37
CA ALA A 198 -11.49 5.19 4.24
C ALA A 198 -12.18 4.00 3.54
N ASP A 199 -11.58 3.50 2.46
CA ASP A 199 -12.09 2.32 1.75
C ASP A 199 -11.99 1.03 2.58
N GLY A 200 -10.92 0.88 3.37
CA GLY A 200 -10.76 -0.26 4.26
C GLY A 200 -11.77 -0.25 5.42
N PHE A 201 -12.00 0.89 6.05
CA PHE A 201 -13.04 1.05 7.07
C PHE A 201 -14.43 0.77 6.52
N ARG A 202 -14.74 1.24 5.31
CA ARG A 202 -16.00 0.95 4.63
C ARG A 202 -16.16 -0.55 4.38
N SER A 203 -15.10 -1.23 3.95
CA SER A 203 -15.11 -2.67 3.69
C SER A 203 -15.28 -3.46 4.99
N ALA A 204 -14.59 -3.06 6.07
CA ALA A 204 -14.73 -3.64 7.40
C ALA A 204 -16.14 -3.44 7.97
N ALA A 205 -16.76 -2.27 7.77
CA ALA A 205 -18.14 -2.01 8.17
C ALA A 205 -19.16 -2.91 7.45
N ILE A 206 -18.95 -3.15 6.15
CA ILE A 206 -19.78 -4.09 5.38
C ILE A 206 -19.59 -5.53 5.92
N ALA A 207 -18.35 -5.94 6.15
CA ALA A 207 -18.04 -7.27 6.70
C ALA A 207 -18.62 -7.47 8.11
N ALA A 208 -18.54 -6.46 8.98
CA ALA A 208 -19.15 -6.48 10.32
C ALA A 208 -20.67 -6.67 10.25
N LYS A 209 -21.34 -5.95 9.33
CA LYS A 209 -22.78 -6.08 9.09
C LYS A 209 -23.18 -7.49 8.60
N HIS A 210 -22.35 -8.10 7.74
CA HIS A 210 -22.57 -9.48 7.31
C HIS A 210 -22.36 -10.49 8.44
N ARG A 211 -21.30 -10.34 9.24
CA ARG A 211 -21.07 -11.19 10.42
C ARG A 211 -22.19 -11.07 11.46
N ALA A 212 -22.74 -9.87 11.66
CA ALA A 212 -23.87 -9.65 12.56
C ALA A 212 -25.16 -10.32 12.07
N ARG A 213 -25.41 -10.35 10.75
CA ARG A 213 -26.57 -11.05 10.14
C ARG A 213 -26.45 -12.57 10.18
N ASN A 214 -25.23 -13.11 10.12
CA ASN A 214 -24.98 -14.55 10.08
C ASN A 214 -24.68 -15.16 11.47
N LYS A 215 -24.84 -14.41 12.57
CA LYS A 215 -24.78 -15.01 13.91
C LYS A 215 -25.97 -15.97 14.06
N PRO A 216 -25.74 -17.27 14.29
CA PRO A 216 -26.83 -18.18 14.60
C PRO A 216 -27.46 -17.73 15.93
N LEU A 217 -28.79 -17.59 15.91
CA LEU A 217 -29.60 -17.44 17.11
C LEU A 217 -29.51 -18.77 17.88
N TRP A 218 -28.58 -18.86 18.82
CA TRP A 218 -28.62 -19.82 19.91
C TRP A 218 -28.94 -19.04 21.18
#